data_AF-A0A970BHC4-F1
#
_entry.id   AF-A0A970BHC4-F1
#
_cell.length_a   1.000
_cell.length_b   1.000
_cell.length_c   1.000
_cell.angle_alpha   90.00
_cell.angle_beta   90.00
_cell.angle_gamma   90.00
#
_symmetry.space_group_name_H-M   'P 1'
#
loop_
_entity.id
_entity.type
_entity.pdbx_description
1 polymer ?
#
loop_
_entity_poly.entity_id
_entity_poly.type
_entity_poly.pdbx_seq_one_letter_code
_entity_poly.pdbx_strand_id
1 'polypeptide(L)'
;MELKAKQITYLPEKRKAADTLIFWLDRYKKDLFKPSTTTQSNLVNAMIDDRKKIPEIQECITLLDLNGLLDEIKRLTDEIFEDTLKRSKENTYSKTLVENIRNAAYSDLEILINAIDIDYLLTKDEEKKKELLLLNGMISSLLKDMRTKQRSRRTRSKNKREMAAAVEELINT
;
A
#
# COMPACT_ATOMS: atom_id res chain seq x y z
N MET A 1 -7.21 9.86 35.92
CA MET A 1 -6.04 10.59 36.43
C MET A 1 -5.05 10.61 35.28
N GLU A 2 -4.91 11.65 34.47
CA GLU A 2 -3.76 12.57 34.63
C GLU A 2 -3.85 13.86 33.78
N LEU A 3 -4.97 14.15 33.09
CA LEU A 3 -5.18 15.49 32.48
C LEU A 3 -5.35 16.62 33.52
N LYS A 4 -5.30 16.27 34.81
CA LYS A 4 -5.24 17.18 35.97
C LYS A 4 -3.84 17.38 36.55
N ALA A 5 -2.77 17.00 35.83
CA ALA A 5 -1.44 17.54 36.10
C ALA A 5 -1.40 18.99 35.60
N LYS A 6 -2.14 19.88 36.28
CA LYS A 6 -2.01 21.32 36.11
C LYS A 6 -0.55 21.68 36.31
N GLN A 7 0.10 22.04 35.20
CA GLN A 7 1.19 23.01 35.16
C GLN A 7 2.39 22.69 36.08
N ILE A 8 3.28 21.80 35.62
CA ILE A 8 4.56 21.47 36.28
C ILE A 8 5.55 22.67 36.28
N THR A 9 5.20 23.80 35.65
CA THR A 9 6.01 25.03 35.68
C THR A 9 5.36 26.12 36.55
N TYR A 10 6.09 26.60 37.56
CA TYR A 10 5.66 27.72 38.42
C TYR A 10 5.55 29.06 37.67
N LEU A 11 6.15 29.16 36.49
CA LEU A 11 6.19 30.36 35.65
C LEU A 11 4.83 30.61 34.95
N PRO A 12 4.13 31.72 35.24
CA PRO A 12 2.84 32.06 34.62
C PRO A 12 2.87 32.10 33.09
N GLU A 13 4.00 32.53 32.50
CA GLU A 13 4.17 32.66 31.05
C GLU A 13 4.17 31.31 30.33
N LYS A 14 4.86 30.31 30.90
CA LYS A 14 4.88 28.93 30.34
C LYS A 14 3.51 28.28 30.37
N ARG A 15 2.71 28.60 31.39
CA ARG A 15 1.35 28.09 31.52
C ARG A 15 0.43 28.63 30.45
N LYS A 16 0.48 29.95 30.22
CA LYS A 16 -0.27 30.61 29.17
C LYS A 16 0.13 30.06 27.78
N ALA A 17 1.43 29.88 27.54
CA ALA A 17 1.91 29.28 26.30
C ALA A 17 1.39 27.84 26.10
N ALA A 18 1.36 27.03 27.16
CA ALA A 18 0.83 25.67 27.09
C ALA A 18 -0.67 25.66 26.76
N ASP A 19 -1.46 26.53 27.37
CA ASP A 19 -2.89 26.67 27.09
C ASP A 19 -3.14 27.08 25.63
N THR A 20 -2.37 28.04 25.12
CA THR A 20 -2.40 28.46 23.71
C THR A 20 -2.08 27.30 22.76
N LEU A 21 -1.02 26.51 23.05
CA LEU A 21 -0.65 25.37 22.21
C LEU A 21 -1.67 24.22 22.28
N ILE A 22 -2.28 23.96 23.44
CA ILE A 22 -3.34 22.94 23.55
C ILE A 22 -4.51 23.29 22.64
N PHE A 23 -4.96 24.56 22.69
CA PHE A 23 -6.05 25.04 21.84
C PHE A 23 -5.70 24.98 20.34
N TRP A 24 -4.45 25.30 19.99
CA TRP A 24 -3.97 25.17 18.61
C TRP A 24 -3.94 23.71 18.15
N LEU A 25 -3.43 22.79 18.98
CA LEU A 25 -3.31 21.36 18.67
C LEU A 25 -4.66 20.66 18.51
N ASP A 26 -5.71 21.13 19.19
CA ASP A 26 -7.07 20.57 19.05
C ASP A 26 -7.59 20.62 17.61
N ARG A 27 -7.11 21.56 16.78
CA ARG A 27 -7.49 21.65 15.34
C ARG A 27 -7.01 20.45 14.53
N TYR A 28 -5.98 19.75 15.00
CA TYR A 28 -5.38 18.59 14.32
C TYR A 28 -5.88 17.26 14.88
N LYS A 29 -6.66 17.29 15.97
CA LYS A 29 -7.36 16.11 16.47
C LYS A 29 -8.57 15.85 15.57
N LYS A 30 -8.47 14.86 14.68
CA LYS A 30 -9.65 14.32 13.98
C LYS A 30 -10.07 13.01 14.62
N ASP A 31 -11.27 13.02 15.19
CA ASP A 31 -11.97 11.83 15.68
C ASP A 31 -12.94 11.29 14.62
N LEU A 32 -12.72 10.02 14.23
CA LEU A 32 -13.70 8.99 13.84
C LEU A 32 -12.97 7.77 13.24
N PHE A 33 -11.81 7.94 12.60
CA PHE A 33 -11.01 6.85 12.03
C PHE A 33 -9.50 7.09 12.16
N LYS A 34 -8.71 6.00 12.19
CA LYS A 34 -7.24 6.07 12.14
C LYS A 34 -6.83 6.76 10.82
N PRO A 35 -6.17 7.93 10.86
CA PRO A 35 -5.83 8.68 9.65
C PRO A 35 -4.85 7.88 8.78
N SER A 36 -5.01 8.00 7.45
CA SER A 36 -4.04 7.43 6.50
C SER A 36 -2.67 8.10 6.66
N THR A 37 -1.59 7.45 6.23
CA THR A 37 -0.23 8.03 6.27
C THR A 37 -0.16 9.37 5.52
N THR A 38 -0.88 9.49 4.40
CA THR A 38 -1.02 10.76 3.65
C THR A 38 -1.71 11.83 4.48
N THR A 39 -2.80 11.48 5.16
CA THR A 39 -3.53 12.41 6.04
C THR A 39 -2.65 12.85 7.21
N GLN A 40 -1.92 11.93 7.84
CA GLN A 40 -0.97 12.24 8.92
C GLN A 40 0.14 13.18 8.43
N SER A 41 0.73 12.90 7.28
CA SER A 41 1.77 13.74 6.66
C SER A 41 1.25 15.15 6.40
N ASN A 42 0.04 15.29 5.86
CA ASN A 42 -0.57 16.59 5.60
C ASN A 42 -0.85 17.37 6.89
N LEU A 43 -1.32 16.70 7.94
CA LEU A 43 -1.56 17.35 9.24
C LEU A 43 -0.25 17.84 9.85
N VAL A 44 0.80 17.01 9.84
CA VAL A 44 2.12 17.40 10.35
C VAL A 44 2.73 18.53 9.53
N ASN A 45 2.61 18.49 8.19
CA ASN A 45 3.04 19.60 7.34
C ASN A 45 2.31 20.90 7.67
N ALA A 46 0.99 20.84 7.88
CA ALA A 46 0.20 21.99 8.28
C ALA A 46 0.62 22.52 9.67
N MET A 47 0.97 21.64 10.62
CA MET A 47 1.52 22.06 11.92
C MET A 47 2.87 22.78 11.77
N ILE A 48 3.77 22.27 10.94
CA ILE A 48 5.07 22.89 10.67
C ILE A 48 4.92 24.22 9.92
N ASP A 49 3.93 24.33 9.04
CA ASP A 49 3.59 25.58 8.37
C ASP A 49 3.03 26.62 9.33
N ASP A 50 2.12 26.24 10.23
CA ASP A 50 1.57 27.12 11.25
C ASP A 50 2.67 27.65 12.17
N ARG A 51 3.60 26.77 12.59
CA ARG A 51 4.81 27.16 13.32
C ARG A 51 5.60 28.26 12.60
N LYS A 52 5.74 28.19 11.27
CA LYS A 52 6.49 29.19 10.49
C LYS A 52 5.72 30.48 10.26
N LYS A 53 4.39 30.40 10.11
CA LYS A 53 3.53 31.51 9.67
C LYS A 53 2.89 32.29 10.82
N ILE A 54 2.74 31.68 12.00
CA ILE A 54 2.04 32.26 13.15
C ILE A 54 3.08 32.57 14.25
N PRO A 55 3.50 33.84 14.42
CA PRO A 55 4.54 34.22 15.38
C PRO A 55 4.20 33.80 16.82
N GLU A 56 2.95 33.98 17.24
CA GLU A 56 2.48 33.60 18.59
C GLU A 56 2.70 32.11 18.88
N ILE A 57 2.51 31.24 17.88
CA ILE A 57 2.72 29.80 18.02
C ILE A 57 4.21 29.48 18.10
N GLN A 58 5.05 30.11 17.27
CA GLN A 58 6.51 29.94 17.34
C GLN A 58 7.09 30.40 18.68
N GLU A 59 6.60 31.52 19.22
CA GLU A 59 6.99 32.03 20.53
C GLU A 59 6.62 31.05 21.65
N CYS A 60 5.38 30.54 21.63
CA CYS A 60 4.93 29.54 22.60
C CYS A 60 5.73 28.22 22.50
N ILE A 61 6.01 27.74 21.29
CA ILE A 61 6.85 26.55 21.04
C ILE A 61 8.26 26.76 21.58
N THR A 62 8.84 27.93 21.36
CA THR A 62 10.20 28.26 21.81
C THR A 62 10.26 28.40 23.33
N LEU A 63 9.27 29.06 23.94
CA LEU A 63 9.19 29.22 25.39
C LEU A 63 9.08 27.88 26.15
N LEU A 64 8.46 26.89 25.51
CA LEU A 64 8.29 25.53 26.04
C LEU A 64 9.37 24.55 25.56
N ASP A 65 10.33 25.00 24.76
CA ASP A 65 11.42 24.18 24.21
C ASP A 65 10.93 22.96 23.41
N LEU A 66 9.85 23.15 22.63
CA LEU A 66 9.22 22.08 21.85
C LEU A 66 9.71 21.99 20.40
N ASN A 67 10.66 22.85 19.99
CA ASN A 67 11.19 22.87 18.63
C ASN A 67 11.73 21.49 18.21
N GLY A 68 12.58 20.88 19.05
CA GLY A 68 13.16 19.57 18.76
C GLY A 68 12.12 18.45 18.67
N LEU A 69 11.07 18.50 19.50
CA LEU A 69 9.99 17.51 19.45
C LEU A 69 9.19 17.60 18.14
N LEU A 70 8.86 18.81 17.68
CA LEU A 70 8.13 18.99 16.43
C LEU A 70 8.97 18.61 15.21
N ASP A 71 10.26 18.93 15.22
CA ASP A 71 11.18 18.53 14.16
C ASP A 71 11.30 16.99 14.09
N GLU A 72 11.35 16.32 15.24
CA GLU A 72 11.38 14.85 15.33
C GLU A 72 10.06 14.22 14.85
N ILE A 73 8.91 14.79 15.21
CA ILE A 73 7.59 14.35 14.71
C ILE A 73 7.55 14.45 13.18
N LYS A 74 8.06 15.56 12.60
CA LYS A 74 8.14 15.75 11.15
C LYS A 74 9.02 14.68 10.51
N ARG A 75 10.23 14.47 11.03
CA ARG A 75 11.18 13.49 10.53
C ARG A 75 10.58 12.08 10.52
N LEU A 76 10.02 11.63 11.64
CA LEU A 76 9.41 10.31 11.75
C LEU A 76 8.21 10.15 10.81
N THR A 77 7.39 11.20 10.65
CA THR A 77 6.23 11.15 9.75
C THR A 77 6.66 11.00 8.29
N ASP A 78 7.73 11.71 7.89
CA ASP A 78 8.30 11.59 6.54
C ASP A 78 8.90 10.20 6.29
N GLU A 79 9.65 9.67 7.26
CA GLU A 79 10.21 8.30 7.17
C GLU A 79 9.11 7.24 7.02
N ILE A 80 8.04 7.34 7.81
CA ILE A 80 6.89 6.42 7.70
C ILE A 80 6.23 6.54 6.32
N PHE A 81 6.11 7.76 5.78
CA PHE A 81 5.54 7.99 4.46
C PHE A 81 6.40 7.37 3.35
N GLU A 82 7.72 7.59 3.40
CA GLU A 82 8.67 7.01 2.45
C GLU A 82 8.67 5.49 2.49
N ASP A 83 8.70 4.90 3.69
CA ASP A 83 8.62 3.45 3.87
C ASP A 83 7.31 2.87 3.33
N THR A 84 6.20 3.57 3.55
CA THR A 84 4.89 3.15 3.03
C THR A 84 4.90 3.17 1.50
N LEU A 85 5.47 4.21 0.88
CA LEU A 85 5.62 4.30 -0.57
C LEU A 85 6.52 3.20 -1.12
N LYS A 86 7.66 2.94 -0.46
CA LYS A 86 8.60 1.89 -0.85
C LYS A 86 7.94 0.51 -0.81
N ARG A 87 7.27 0.16 0.29
CA ARG A 87 6.53 -1.10 0.41
C ARG A 87 5.42 -1.22 -0.63
N SER A 88 4.73 -0.13 -0.96
CA SER A 88 3.72 -0.14 -2.03
C SER A 88 4.32 -0.48 -3.39
N LYS A 89 5.48 0.11 -3.72
CA LYS A 89 6.23 -0.17 -4.96
C LYS A 89 6.74 -1.61 -4.99
N GLU A 90 7.35 -2.09 -3.91
CA GLU A 90 7.84 -3.47 -3.78
C GLU A 90 6.71 -4.50 -3.93
N ASN A 91 5.55 -4.24 -3.32
CA ASN A 91 4.37 -5.09 -3.46
C ASN A 91 3.85 -5.12 -4.89
N THR A 92 3.88 -3.98 -5.59
CA THR A 92 3.47 -3.89 -6.99
C THR A 92 4.45 -4.64 -7.88
N TYR A 93 5.75 -4.45 -7.69
CA TYR A 93 6.81 -5.15 -8.42
C TYR A 93 6.76 -6.66 -8.20
N SER A 94 6.57 -7.10 -6.96
CA SER A 94 6.45 -8.53 -6.64
C SER A 94 5.24 -9.17 -7.34
N LYS A 95 4.11 -8.44 -7.42
CA LYS A 95 2.93 -8.91 -8.14
C LYS A 95 3.18 -9.03 -9.65
N THR A 96 3.82 -8.03 -10.26
CA THR A 96 4.13 -8.08 -11.69
C THR A 96 5.14 -9.18 -12.01
N LEU A 97 6.16 -9.38 -11.16
CA LEU A 97 7.11 -10.47 -11.30
C LEU A 97 6.42 -11.84 -11.25
N VAL A 98 5.54 -12.06 -10.26
CA VAL A 98 4.76 -13.31 -10.14
C VAL A 98 3.84 -13.53 -11.34
N GLU A 99 3.28 -12.46 -11.91
CA GLU A 99 2.49 -12.54 -13.14
C GLU A 99 3.36 -12.91 -14.35
N ASN A 100 4.53 -12.29 -14.51
CA ASN A 100 5.46 -12.58 -15.60
C ASN A 100 5.97 -14.02 -15.54
N ILE A 101 6.37 -14.52 -14.36
CA ILE A 101 6.79 -15.92 -14.17
C ILE A 101 5.68 -16.87 -14.59
N ARG A 102 4.43 -16.57 -14.24
CA ARG A 102 3.29 -17.41 -14.62
C ARG A 102 3.03 -17.40 -16.12
N ASN A 103 3.14 -16.24 -16.77
CA ASN A 103 2.95 -16.12 -18.20
C ASN A 103 4.07 -16.85 -18.97
N ALA A 104 5.32 -16.76 -18.49
CA ALA A 104 6.44 -17.52 -19.03
C ALA A 104 6.21 -19.03 -18.91
N ALA A 105 5.85 -19.53 -17.72
CA ALA A 105 5.55 -20.94 -17.52
C ALA A 105 4.39 -21.45 -18.40
N TYR A 106 3.38 -20.60 -18.64
CA TYR A 106 2.29 -20.93 -19.56
C TYR A 106 2.79 -21.04 -21.01
N SER A 107 3.63 -20.11 -21.46
CA SER A 107 4.27 -20.15 -22.79
C SER A 107 5.16 -21.38 -22.96
N ASP A 108 5.94 -21.74 -21.95
CA ASP A 108 6.82 -22.91 -22.00
C ASP A 108 6.04 -24.22 -22.16
N LEU A 109 4.88 -24.35 -21.50
CA LEU A 109 4.01 -25.52 -21.66
C LEU A 109 3.35 -25.57 -23.04
N GLU A 110 2.98 -24.43 -23.64
CA GLU A 110 2.49 -24.39 -25.03
C GLU A 110 3.57 -24.83 -26.02
N ILE A 111 4.82 -24.37 -25.83
CA ILE A 111 5.98 -24.82 -26.62
C ILE A 111 6.18 -26.33 -26.46
N LEU A 112 6.08 -26.85 -25.23
CA LEU A 112 6.24 -28.27 -24.96
C LEU A 112 5.16 -29.12 -25.66
N ILE A 113 3.88 -28.70 -25.64
CA ILE A 113 2.82 -29.40 -26.40
C ILE A 113 3.16 -29.41 -27.89
N ASN A 114 3.56 -28.27 -28.45
CA ASN A 114 3.93 -28.20 -29.87
C ASN A 114 5.10 -29.14 -30.19
N ALA A 115 6.09 -29.26 -29.30
CA ALA A 115 7.21 -30.18 -29.46
C ALA A 115 6.76 -31.66 -29.42
N ILE A 116 5.84 -32.00 -28.51
CA ILE A 116 5.26 -33.35 -28.41
C ILE A 116 4.45 -33.68 -29.67
N ASP A 117 3.66 -32.73 -30.19
CA ASP A 117 2.89 -32.92 -31.42
C ASP A 117 3.80 -33.14 -32.62
N ILE A 118 4.92 -32.41 -32.72
CA ILE A 118 5.93 -32.62 -33.76
C ILE A 118 6.57 -34.01 -33.63
N ASP A 119 7.00 -34.41 -32.44
CA ASP A 119 7.62 -35.74 -32.24
C ASP A 119 6.63 -36.88 -32.51
N TYR A 120 5.35 -36.69 -32.17
CA TYR A 120 4.29 -37.64 -32.48
C TYR A 120 4.12 -37.85 -33.99
N LEU A 121 4.18 -36.77 -34.77
CA LEU A 121 4.08 -36.81 -36.24
C LEU A 121 5.31 -37.43 -36.90
N LEU A 122 6.49 -37.28 -36.30
CA LEU A 122 7.76 -37.76 -36.85
C LEU A 122 8.08 -39.21 -36.46
N THR A 123 7.60 -39.68 -35.31
CA THR A 123 7.95 -41.01 -34.81
C THR A 123 7.20 -42.13 -35.56
N LYS A 124 7.90 -43.22 -35.84
CA LYS A 124 7.32 -44.45 -36.45
C LYS A 124 6.98 -45.52 -35.42
N ASP A 125 7.38 -45.32 -34.18
CA ASP A 125 7.16 -46.23 -33.06
C ASP A 125 5.77 -46.01 -32.43
N GLU A 126 4.92 -47.02 -32.49
CA GLU A 126 3.55 -46.98 -31.98
C GLU A 126 3.47 -47.01 -30.45
N GLU A 127 4.46 -47.56 -29.74
CA GLU A 127 4.50 -47.45 -28.27
C GLU A 127 4.85 -46.02 -27.86
N LYS A 128 5.88 -45.43 -28.48
CA LYS A 128 6.25 -44.03 -28.26
C LYS A 128 5.10 -43.06 -28.59
N LYS A 129 4.31 -43.32 -29.64
CA LYS A 129 3.12 -42.52 -29.95
C LYS A 129 2.08 -42.53 -28.83
N LYS A 130 1.83 -43.69 -28.21
CA LYS A 130 0.90 -43.79 -27.07
C LYS A 130 1.41 -43.00 -25.87
N GLU A 131 2.70 -43.07 -25.58
CA GLU A 131 3.33 -42.30 -24.50
C GLU A 131 3.22 -40.79 -24.75
N LEU A 132 3.49 -40.33 -25.97
CA LEU A 132 3.38 -38.92 -26.35
C LEU A 132 1.93 -38.42 -26.24
N LEU A 133 0.93 -39.22 -26.61
CA LEU A 133 -0.49 -38.87 -26.44
C LEU A 133 -0.88 -38.73 -24.97
N LEU A 134 -0.40 -39.63 -24.10
CA LEU A 134 -0.62 -39.52 -22.66
C LEU A 134 0.02 -38.25 -22.09
N LEU A 135 1.26 -37.96 -22.48
CA LEU A 135 1.99 -36.78 -22.05
C LEU A 135 1.30 -35.49 -22.49
N ASN A 136 0.84 -35.43 -23.75
CA ASN A 136 0.06 -34.30 -24.27
C ASN A 136 -1.23 -34.09 -23.45
N GLY A 137 -1.97 -35.16 -23.18
CA GLY A 137 -3.19 -35.10 -22.35
C GLY A 137 -2.94 -34.53 -20.95
N MET A 138 -1.85 -34.95 -20.29
CA MET A 138 -1.47 -34.45 -18.97
C MET A 138 -1.12 -32.94 -19.00
N ILE A 139 -0.31 -32.51 -19.97
CA ILE A 139 0.10 -31.10 -20.08
C ILE A 139 -1.07 -30.21 -20.49
N SER A 140 -1.92 -30.67 -21.40
CA SER A 140 -3.15 -29.99 -21.80
C SER A 140 -4.11 -29.77 -20.63
N SER A 141 -4.24 -30.76 -19.73
CA SER A 141 -5.01 -30.63 -18.50
C SER A 141 -4.44 -29.54 -17.57
N LEU A 142 -3.12 -29.54 -17.37
CA LEU A 142 -2.42 -28.53 -16.57
C LEU A 142 -2.61 -27.11 -17.13
N LEU A 143 -2.52 -26.95 -18.46
CA LEU A 143 -2.78 -25.68 -19.13
C LEU A 143 -4.22 -25.20 -18.94
N LYS A 144 -5.20 -26.10 -19.05
CA LYS A 144 -6.62 -25.78 -18.84
C LYS A 144 -6.89 -25.31 -17.41
N ASP A 145 -6.30 -25.96 -16.43
CA ASP A 145 -6.40 -25.57 -15.02
C ASP A 145 -5.77 -24.19 -14.77
N MET A 146 -4.59 -23.94 -15.33
CA MET A 146 -3.94 -22.63 -15.25
C MET A 146 -4.80 -21.53 -15.89
N ARG A 147 -5.34 -21.77 -17.09
CA ARG A 147 -6.21 -20.82 -17.80
C ARG A 147 -7.48 -20.52 -17.02
N THR A 148 -8.10 -21.53 -16.41
CA THR A 148 -9.32 -21.39 -15.60
C THR A 148 -9.04 -20.54 -14.36
N LYS A 149 -7.94 -20.83 -13.64
CA LYS A 149 -7.51 -20.05 -12.47
C LYS A 149 -7.19 -18.59 -12.85
N GLN A 150 -6.57 -18.35 -14.00
CA GLN A 150 -6.30 -17.00 -14.50
C GLN A 150 -7.60 -16.25 -14.85
N ARG A 151 -8.54 -16.88 -15.54
CA ARG A 151 -9.83 -16.26 -15.92
C ARG A 151 -10.65 -15.88 -14.69
N SER A 152 -10.76 -16.77 -13.71
CA SER A 152 -11.44 -16.49 -12.43
C SER A 152 -10.85 -15.27 -11.73
N ARG A 153 -9.51 -15.16 -11.67
CA ARG A 153 -8.82 -13.99 -11.09
C ARG A 153 -9.08 -12.71 -11.86
N ARG A 154 -9.05 -12.74 -13.21
CA ARG A 154 -9.37 -11.58 -14.04
C ARG A 154 -10.81 -11.11 -13.81
N THR A 155 -11.77 -12.02 -13.78
CA THR A 155 -13.18 -11.69 -13.46
C THR A 155 -13.31 -11.09 -12.08
N ARG A 156 -12.69 -11.68 -11.05
CA ARG A 156 -12.73 -11.13 -9.68
C ARG A 156 -12.08 -9.75 -9.59
N SER A 157 -10.98 -9.52 -10.33
CA SER A 157 -10.32 -8.21 -10.41
C SER A 157 -11.19 -7.18 -11.12
N LYS A 158 -11.89 -7.56 -12.20
CA LYS A 158 -12.83 -6.69 -12.92
C LYS A 158 -13.98 -6.27 -12.01
N ASN A 159 -14.65 -7.23 -11.38
CA ASN A 159 -15.76 -6.96 -10.46
C ASN A 159 -15.32 -6.06 -9.28
N LYS A 160 -14.10 -6.26 -8.75
CA LYS A 160 -13.56 -5.40 -7.69
C LYS A 160 -13.34 -3.95 -8.16
N ARG A 161 -12.87 -3.74 -9.39
CA ARG A 161 -12.71 -2.38 -9.96
C ARG A 161 -14.05 -1.71 -10.21
N GLU A 162 -15.01 -2.45 -10.75
CA GLU A 162 -16.38 -1.95 -10.98
C GLU A 162 -17.05 -1.57 -9.66
N MET A 163 -16.92 -2.39 -8.61
CA MET A 163 -17.40 -2.03 -7.26
C MET A 163 -16.73 -0.78 -6.70
N ALA A 164 -15.40 -0.66 -6.83
CA ALA A 164 -14.68 0.50 -6.32
C ALA A 164 -15.14 1.79 -7.01
N ALA A 165 -15.32 1.76 -8.33
CA ALA A 165 -15.84 2.89 -9.10
C ALA A 165 -17.28 3.25 -8.68
N ALA A 166 -18.15 2.25 -8.48
CA ALA A 166 -19.52 2.50 -8.02
C ALA A 166 -19.58 3.13 -6.61
N VAL A 167 -18.69 2.73 -5.70
CA VAL A 167 -18.58 3.34 -4.36
C VAL A 167 -18.09 4.78 -4.44
N GLU A 168 -17.16 5.08 -5.35
CA GLU A 168 -16.64 6.43 -5.57
C GLU A 168 -17.70 7.36 -6.17
N GLU A 169 -18.55 6.86 -7.08
CA GLU A 169 -19.72 7.60 -7.57
C GLU A 169 -20.73 7.90 -6.45
N LEU A 170 -21.03 6.91 -5.59
CA LEU A 170 -21.98 7.07 -4.48
C LEU A 170 -21.52 8.05 -3.40
N ILE A 171 -20.21 8.20 -3.18
CA ILE A 171 -19.65 9.15 -2.21
C ILE A 171 -19.60 10.57 -2.78
N ASN A 172 -19.56 10.70 -4.11
CA ASN A 172 -19.50 11.99 -4.82
C ASN A 172 -20.88 12.52 -5.25
N THR A 173 -21.96 11.73 -5.10
CA THR A 173 -23.37 12.17 -5.17
C THR A 173 -23.91 12.60 -3.82
#